data_AF-A0A0K2RSC7-F1
#
_entry.id   AF-A0A0K2RSC7-F1
#
_cell.length_a   1.000
_cell.length_b   1.000
_cell.length_c   1.000
_cell.angle_alpha   90.00
_cell.angle_beta   90.00
_cell.angle_gamma   90.00
#
_symmetry.space_group_name_H-M   'P 1'
#
loop_
_entity.id
_entity.type
_entity.pdbx_description
1 polymer ?
#
loop_
_entity_poly.entity_id
_entity_poly.type
_entity_poly.pdbx_seq_one_letter_code
_entity_poly.pdbx_strand_id
1 'polypeptide(L)' 'MPKPDPAIYLEGVRRLGTTPAETLFVGDNRLLDADGATAAGLLGIWLNRTGELASDFSGREIDSLTRLLA' A
#
# COMPACT_ATOMS: atom_id res chain seq x y z
N MET A 1 -10.85 -11.58 7.21
CA MET A 1 -9.40 -11.77 7.42
C MET A 1 -8.76 -10.41 7.57
N PRO A 2 -7.81 -10.21 8.51
CA PRO A 2 -7.05 -8.97 8.61
C PRO A 2 -5.88 -8.95 7.61
N LYS A 3 -5.31 -7.77 7.37
CA LYS A 3 -4.01 -7.63 6.72
C LYS A 3 -2.96 -8.47 7.49
N PRO A 4 -2.02 -9.18 6.81
CA PRO A 4 -1.70 -9.08 5.39
C PRO A 4 -2.36 -10.15 4.51
N ASP A 5 -3.46 -10.78 4.94
CA ASP A 5 -4.17 -11.73 4.10
C ASP A 5 -4.64 -11.06 2.79
N PRO A 6 -4.33 -11.60 1.59
CA PRO A 6 -4.66 -10.97 0.32
C PRO A 6 -6.17 -10.69 0.15
N ALA A 7 -7.04 -11.50 0.77
CA ALA A 7 -8.48 -11.38 0.61
C ALA A 7 -9.03 -10.02 1.07
N ILE A 8 -8.41 -9.36 2.05
CA ILE A 8 -8.89 -8.04 2.52
C ILE A 8 -8.63 -6.94 1.50
N TYR A 9 -7.48 -6.98 0.80
CA TYR A 9 -7.15 -5.99 -0.24
C TYR A 9 -7.99 -6.24 -1.49
N LEU A 10 -8.10 -7.51 -1.91
CA LEU A 10 -8.86 -7.91 -3.09
C LEU A 10 -10.36 -7.62 -2.94
N GLU A 11 -10.91 -7.76 -1.74
CA GLU A 11 -12.29 -7.34 -1.47
C GLU A 11 -12.49 -5.82 -1.62
N GLY A 12 -11.49 -5.02 -1.20
CA GLY A 12 -11.47 -3.57 -1.44
C GLY A 12 -11.49 -3.25 -2.93
N VAL A 13 -10.58 -3.87 -3.71
CA VAL A 13 -10.52 -3.75 -5.18
C VAL A 13 -11.87 -4.13 -5.82
N ARG A 14 -12.44 -5.28 -5.42
CA ARG A 14 -13.73 -5.75 -5.93
C ARG A 14 -14.86 -4.75 -5.69
N ARG A 15 -14.88 -4.10 -4.53
CA ARG A 15 -15.88 -3.07 -4.18
C ARG A 15 -15.66 -1.75 -4.92
N LEU A 16 -14.41 -1.38 -5.17
CA LEU A 16 -14.06 -0.21 -5.98
C LEU A 16 -14.37 -0.40 -7.46
N GLY A 17 -14.50 -1.65 -7.92
CA GLY A 17 -14.75 -1.97 -9.33
C GLY A 17 -13.54 -1.74 -10.23
N THR A 18 -12.34 -1.78 -9.66
CA THR A 18 -11.05 -1.59 -10.34
C THR A 18 -10.30 -2.92 -10.47
N THR A 19 -9.12 -2.91 -11.11
CA THR A 19 -8.17 -4.04 -11.08
C THR A 19 -7.11 -3.83 -9.99
N PRO A 20 -6.50 -4.90 -9.42
CA PRO A 20 -5.43 -4.73 -8.44
C PRO A 20 -4.29 -3.84 -8.97
N ALA A 21 -3.84 -4.09 -10.20
CA ALA A 21 -2.73 -3.37 -10.83
C ALA A 21 -2.99 -1.87 -11.05
N GLU A 22 -4.25 -1.44 -11.05
CA GLU A 22 -4.66 -0.03 -11.21
C GLU A 22 -5.13 0.60 -9.88
N THR A 23 -5.01 -0.13 -8.76
CA THR A 23 -5.48 0.32 -7.45
C THR A 23 -4.32 0.63 -6.52
N LEU A 24 -4.28 1.87 -6.03
CA LEU A 24 -3.35 2.30 -4.99
C LEU A 24 -3.86 1.89 -3.61
N PHE A 25 -2.96 1.32 -2.80
CA PHE A 25 -3.18 1.16 -1.36
C PHE A 25 -2.14 1.99 -0.62
N VAL A 26 -2.59 3.03 0.09
CA VAL A 26 -1.72 3.98 0.79
C VAL A 26 -1.99 3.89 2.28
N GLY A 27 -0.97 3.59 3.09
CA GLY A 27 -1.10 3.49 4.54
C GLY A 27 0.23 3.67 5.28
N ASP A 28 0.14 3.83 6.60
CA ASP A 28 1.27 4.19 7.47
C ASP A 28 2.02 2.96 8.01
N ASN A 29 1.46 1.76 7.90
CA ASN A 29 2.15 0.53 8.28
C ASN A 29 2.85 -0.08 7.07
N ARG A 30 4.19 -0.02 7.02
CA ARG A 30 4.98 -0.56 5.91
C ARG A 30 4.63 -2.01 5.55
N LEU A 31 4.63 -2.91 6.54
CA LEU A 31 4.43 -4.36 6.32
C LEU A 31 2.99 -4.67 5.87
N LEU A 32 2.00 -3.99 6.44
CA LEU A 32 0.60 -4.29 6.19
C LEU A 32 0.02 -3.48 5.02
N ASP A 33 0.46 -2.26 4.80
CA ASP A 33 -0.17 -1.35 3.83
C ASP A 33 0.60 -1.26 2.52
N ALA A 34 1.93 -1.31 2.58
CA ALA A 34 2.76 -1.28 1.38
C ALA A 34 3.12 -2.71 0.93
N ASP A 35 3.84 -3.47 1.75
CA ASP A 35 4.34 -4.79 1.38
C ASP A 35 3.18 -5.78 1.18
N GLY A 36 2.23 -5.83 2.13
CA GLY A 36 1.07 -6.71 2.05
C GLY A 36 0.16 -6.42 0.85
N ALA A 37 -0.10 -5.15 0.55
CA ALA A 37 -0.89 -4.77 -0.62
C ALA A 37 -0.16 -5.08 -1.93
N THR A 38 1.15 -4.83 -1.98
CA THR A 38 2.01 -5.17 -3.14
C THR A 38 2.02 -6.67 -3.39
N ALA A 39 2.14 -7.49 -2.34
CA ALA A 39 2.08 -8.94 -2.43
C ALA A 39 0.70 -9.45 -2.92
N ALA A 40 -0.38 -8.70 -2.64
CA ALA A 40 -1.72 -8.98 -3.15
C ALA A 40 -1.96 -8.47 -4.59
N GLY A 41 -0.94 -7.85 -5.23
CA GLY A 41 -0.99 -7.36 -6.61
C GLY A 41 -1.50 -5.92 -6.76
N LEU A 42 -1.68 -5.18 -5.67
CA LEU A 42 -1.99 -3.75 -5.69
C LEU A 42 -0.71 -2.90 -5.80
N LEU A 43 -0.89 -1.61 -6.08
CA LEU A 43 0.17 -0.62 -5.97
C LEU A 43 0.27 -0.12 -4.51
N GLY A 44 1.06 -0.82 -3.69
CA GLY A 44 1.28 -0.46 -2.29
C GLY A 44 2.22 0.76 -2.13
N ILE A 45 1.81 1.72 -1.30
CA ILE A 45 2.61 2.90 -0.94
C ILE A 45 2.69 3.04 0.57
N TRP A 46 3.92 3.18 1.06
CA TRP A 46 4.17 3.49 2.45
C TRP A 46 4.14 5.00 2.70
N LEU A 47 3.27 5.42 3.62
CA LEU A 47 3.16 6.80 4.08
C LEU A 47 3.99 7.01 5.35
N ASN A 48 5.28 7.23 5.17
CA ASN A 48 6.26 7.38 6.23
C ASN A 48 6.37 8.84 6.71
N ARG A 49 5.39 9.28 7.52
CA ARG A 49 5.41 10.65 8.08
C ARG A 49 6.46 10.85 9.17
N THR A 50 6.89 9.77 9.80
CA THR A 50 7.80 9.78 10.96
C THR A 50 9.27 9.72 10.53
N GLY A 51 9.55 9.43 9.26
CA GLY A 51 10.91 9.23 8.77
C GLY A 51 11.55 7.95 9.32
N GLU A 52 10.74 6.91 9.56
CA GLU A 52 11.24 5.59 9.96
C GLU A 52 12.24 5.08 8.92
N LEU A 53 13.40 4.60 9.39
CA LEU A 53 14.43 4.07 8.51
C LEU A 53 14.10 2.61 8.17
N ALA A 54 13.94 2.32 6.89
CA ALA A 54 13.79 0.96 6.38
C ALA A 54 14.79 0.71 5.25
N SER A 55 16.02 0.29 5.60
CA SER A 55 17.12 0.09 4.65
C SER A 55 16.81 -0.91 3.52
N ASP A 56 15.90 -1.84 3.79
CA ASP A 56 15.59 -2.95 2.89
C ASP A 56 14.25 -2.74 2.14
N PHE A 57 13.60 -1.59 2.35
CA PHE A 57 12.36 -1.26 1.65
C PHE A 57 12.68 -0.69 0.26
N SER A 58 12.19 -1.37 -0.77
CA SER A 58 12.36 -0.97 -2.18
C SER A 58 11.05 -0.53 -2.84
N GLY A 59 9.94 -0.51 -2.08
CA GLY A 59 8.64 -0.04 -2.55
C GLY A 59 8.55 1.49 -2.61
N ARG A 60 7.39 1.99 -3.05
CA ARG A 60 7.15 3.43 -3.10
C ARG A 60 6.87 3.98 -1.70
N GLU A 61 7.64 4.99 -1.31
CA GLU A 61 7.50 5.72 -0.05
C GLU A 61 7.14 7.19 -0.32
N ILE A 62 6.27 7.75 0.52
CA ILE A 62 5.98 9.18 0.56
C ILE A 62 5.89 9.65 2.02
N ASP A 63 6.28 10.90 2.28
CA ASP A 63 6.15 11.55 3.60
C ASP A 63 4.82 12.30 3.78
N SER A 64 4.07 12.49 2.69
CA SER A 64 2.82 13.26 2.64
C SER A 64 1.94 12.81 1.48
N LEU A 65 0.62 12.79 1.71
CA LEU A 65 -0.37 12.48 0.67
C LEU A 65 -0.35 13.48 -0.50
N THR A 66 0.10 14.71 -0.27
CA THR A 66 0.24 15.72 -1.34
C THR A 66 1.24 15.29 -2.42
N ARG A 67 2.16 14.35 -2.12
CA ARG A 67 3.12 13.82 -3.09
C ARG A 67 2.56 12.69 -3.97
N LEU A 68 1.32 12.25 -3.77
CA LEU A 68 0.74 11.17 -4.57
C LEU A 68 0.54 11.55 -6.05
N LEU A 69 0.29 12.82 -6.31
CA LEU A 69 -0.04 13.37 -7.63
C LEU A 69 1.10 14.19 -8.25
N ALA A 70 2.27 14.22 -7.59
CA ALA A 70 3.45 14.94 -8.03
C ALA A 70 4.32 14.09 -8.97
#